data_AF-A0A667XA01-F1
#
_entry.id   AF-A0A667XA01-F1
#
_cell.length_a   1.000
_cell.length_b   1.000
_cell.length_c   1.000
_cell.angle_alpha   90.00
_cell.angle_beta   90.00
_cell.angle_gamma   90.00
#
_symmetry.space_group_name_H-M   'P 1'
#
loop_
_entity.id
_entity.type
_entity.pdbx_description
1 polymer ?
#
loop_
_entity_poly.entity_id
_entity_poly.type
_entity_poly.pdbx_seq_one_letter_code
_entity_poly.pdbx_strand_id
1 'polypeptide(L)'
;KVKSIQQVMQTQRKIWEVALRRKDFIATDESVLCCEHFKTEDFDRTGQTVRLRADVIPSIFKFPAHLQTVDMYTPTLHTCTLPSLKHARICVPATNILILMVLAVGCIDEIKNDVALKKRLIQETEHVISLEREKSNSRKRELRAKNHLKDVLQELREKNLMNEELSQRLGFYAGKMK
;
A
#
# COMPACT_ATOMS: atom_id res chain seq x y z
N LYS A 1 -9.77 11.32 -21.77
CA LYS A 1 -9.99 10.20 -22.71
C LYS A 1 -10.67 9.07 -21.93
N VAL A 2 -11.98 8.90 -22.11
CA VAL A 2 -12.74 7.79 -21.54
C VAL A 2 -12.25 6.53 -22.26
N LYS A 3 -11.61 5.59 -21.55
CA LYS A 3 -11.27 4.29 -22.14
C LYS A 3 -12.57 3.53 -22.33
N SER A 4 -12.76 2.96 -23.52
CA SER A 4 -13.95 2.16 -23.85
C SER A 4 -14.10 1.02 -22.83
N ILE A 5 -15.32 0.65 -22.47
CA ILE A 5 -15.63 -0.47 -21.56
C ILE A 5 -14.93 -1.77 -22.03
N GLN A 6 -14.72 -1.91 -23.35
CA GLN A 6 -13.96 -3.01 -23.95
C GLN A 6 -12.48 -3.03 -23.54
N GLN A 7 -11.83 -1.86 -23.38
CA GLN A 7 -10.42 -1.78 -22.97
C GLN A 7 -10.20 -2.17 -21.50
N VAL A 8 -11.19 -1.94 -20.63
CA VAL A 8 -11.10 -2.31 -19.20
C VAL A 8 -11.18 -3.83 -19.04
N MET A 9 -12.14 -4.46 -19.73
CA MET A 9 -12.31 -5.93 -19.76
C MET A 9 -11.07 -6.66 -20.31
N GLN A 10 -10.43 -6.11 -21.35
CA GLN A 10 -9.21 -6.68 -21.92
C GLN A 10 -7.99 -6.61 -20.97
N THR A 11 -7.97 -5.67 -20.01
CA THR A 11 -6.84 -5.53 -19.08
C THR A 11 -6.88 -6.59 -17.99
N GLN A 12 -8.05 -6.85 -17.41
CA GLN A 12 -8.22 -7.88 -16.37
C GLN A 12 -8.03 -9.30 -16.92
N ARG A 13 -8.49 -9.53 -18.15
CA ARG A 13 -8.32 -10.80 -18.87
C ARG A 13 -6.84 -11.21 -18.99
N LYS A 14 -5.95 -10.27 -19.34
CA LYS A 14 -4.51 -10.51 -19.42
C LYS A 14 -3.86 -10.85 -18.07
N ILE A 15 -4.32 -10.22 -16.99
CA ILE A 15 -3.85 -10.53 -15.64
C ILE A 15 -4.23 -11.98 -15.28
N TRP A 16 -5.43 -12.41 -15.65
CA TRP A 16 -5.89 -13.78 -15.39
C TRP A 16 -5.17 -14.83 -16.25
N GLU A 17 -4.82 -14.52 -17.50
CA GLU A 17 -3.98 -15.39 -18.35
C GLU A 17 -2.66 -15.74 -17.64
N VAL A 18 -2.00 -14.75 -17.05
CA VAL A 18 -0.76 -14.93 -16.29
C VAL A 18 -1.01 -15.74 -15.00
N ALA A 19 -2.08 -15.43 -14.26
CA ALA A 19 -2.42 -16.10 -13.01
C ALA A 19 -2.71 -17.60 -13.21
N LEU A 20 -3.24 -17.99 -14.37
CA LEU A 20 -3.50 -19.38 -14.73
C LEU A 20 -2.21 -20.19 -14.95
N ARG A 21 -1.07 -19.53 -15.18
CA ARG A 21 0.24 -20.15 -15.42
C ARG A 21 0.22 -21.22 -16.52
N ARG A 22 -0.71 -21.11 -17.48
CA ARG A 22 -0.80 -21.99 -18.64
C ARG A 22 0.10 -21.44 -19.72
N LYS A 23 1.05 -22.26 -20.19
CA LYS A 23 1.93 -21.88 -21.28
C LYS A 23 1.11 -21.64 -22.55
N ASP A 24 1.37 -20.52 -23.22
CA ASP A 24 0.76 -20.14 -24.49
C ASP A 24 -0.78 -20.03 -24.48
N PHE A 25 -1.38 -19.83 -23.29
CA PHE A 25 -2.83 -19.63 -23.16
C PHE A 25 -3.22 -18.18 -23.39
N ILE A 26 -4.19 -17.96 -24.28
CA ILE A 26 -4.81 -16.67 -24.56
C ILE A 26 -6.29 -16.82 -24.26
N ALA A 27 -6.81 -16.01 -23.35
CA ALA A 27 -8.20 -16.06 -22.97
C ALA A 27 -9.06 -15.43 -24.08
N THR A 28 -10.10 -16.14 -24.48
CA THR A 28 -11.15 -15.67 -25.38
C THR A 28 -12.35 -15.16 -24.59
N ASP A 29 -13.30 -14.47 -25.24
CA ASP A 29 -14.54 -14.03 -24.58
C ASP A 29 -15.39 -15.19 -24.04
N GLU A 30 -15.16 -16.40 -24.54
CA GLU A 30 -15.80 -17.64 -24.10
C GLU A 30 -15.04 -18.35 -22.96
N SER A 31 -13.83 -17.89 -22.63
CA SER A 31 -13.04 -18.47 -21.54
C SER A 31 -13.64 -18.11 -20.19
N VAL A 32 -14.06 -19.14 -19.44
CA VAL A 32 -14.66 -19.00 -18.12
C VAL A 32 -13.78 -19.64 -17.04
N LEU A 33 -13.86 -19.10 -15.82
CA LEU A 33 -13.26 -19.69 -14.62
C LEU A 33 -14.35 -20.02 -13.61
N CYS A 34 -14.21 -21.18 -12.99
CA CYS A 34 -15.11 -21.60 -11.92
C CYS A 34 -14.82 -20.80 -10.63
N CYS A 35 -15.83 -20.67 -9.77
CA CYS A 35 -15.74 -19.87 -8.55
C CYS A 35 -14.74 -20.42 -7.53
N GLU A 36 -14.37 -21.71 -7.58
CA GLU A 36 -13.42 -22.32 -6.65
C GLU A 36 -11.99 -21.77 -6.77
N HIS A 37 -11.69 -21.04 -7.85
CA HIS A 37 -10.40 -20.38 -8.04
C HIS A 37 -10.27 -19.03 -7.31
N PHE A 38 -11.35 -18.58 -6.69
CA PHE A 38 -11.47 -17.31 -5.99
C PHE A 38 -11.77 -17.52 -4.52
N LYS A 39 -11.31 -16.61 -3.66
CA LYS A 39 -11.64 -16.67 -2.24
C LYS A 39 -13.07 -16.21 -2.02
N THR A 40 -13.69 -16.63 -0.93
CA THR A 40 -15.06 -16.22 -0.59
C THR A 40 -15.21 -14.70 -0.39
N GLU A 41 -14.13 -14.01 0.01
CA GLU A 41 -14.07 -12.55 0.22
C GLU A 41 -14.05 -11.72 -1.07
N ASP A 42 -13.65 -12.35 -2.18
CA ASP A 42 -13.55 -11.71 -3.49
C ASP A 42 -14.92 -11.46 -4.14
N PHE A 43 -15.97 -12.07 -3.61
CA PHE A 43 -17.34 -11.94 -4.08
C PHE A 43 -18.07 -10.84 -3.32
N ASP A 44 -18.63 -9.89 -4.06
CA ASP A 44 -19.60 -8.93 -3.54
C ASP A 44 -20.98 -9.58 -3.45
N ARG A 45 -21.48 -9.70 -2.21
CA ARG A 45 -22.82 -10.23 -1.88
C ARG A 45 -23.82 -9.15 -1.46
N THR A 46 -23.41 -7.88 -1.53
CA THR A 46 -24.21 -6.73 -1.06
C THR A 46 -25.41 -6.41 -1.96
N GLY A 47 -25.47 -6.98 -3.18
CA GLY A 47 -26.55 -6.75 -4.15
C GLY A 47 -27.47 -7.95 -4.36
N GLN A 48 -28.42 -7.83 -5.30
CA GLN A 48 -29.31 -8.94 -5.71
C GLN A 48 -28.57 -10.11 -6.36
N THR A 49 -27.40 -9.85 -6.96
CA THR A 49 -26.57 -10.88 -7.60
C THR A 49 -25.19 -10.93 -6.96
N VAL A 50 -24.67 -12.15 -6.78
CA VAL A 50 -23.29 -12.38 -6.37
C VAL A 50 -22.39 -12.08 -7.56
N ARG A 51 -21.47 -11.14 -7.40
CA ARG A 51 -20.55 -10.70 -8.45
C ARG A 51 -19.10 -10.70 -7.95
N LEU A 52 -18.16 -10.97 -8.84
CA LEU A 52 -16.75 -10.84 -8.52
C LEU A 52 -16.35 -9.35 -8.53
N ARG A 53 -15.50 -8.93 -7.58
CA ARG A 53 -14.96 -7.56 -7.57
C ARG A 53 -14.04 -7.32 -8.79
N ALA A 54 -13.93 -6.07 -9.22
CA ALA A 54 -13.28 -5.70 -10.49
C ALA A 54 -11.77 -6.03 -10.57
N ASP A 55 -11.05 -5.96 -9.44
CA ASP A 55 -9.59 -6.07 -9.39
C ASP A 55 -9.10 -7.40 -8.79
N VAL A 56 -9.97 -8.41 -8.71
CA VAL A 56 -9.63 -9.70 -8.12
C VAL A 56 -8.84 -10.56 -9.09
N ILE A 57 -7.84 -11.26 -8.57
CA ILE A 57 -7.02 -12.23 -9.30
C ILE A 57 -7.30 -13.63 -8.74
N PRO A 58 -7.63 -14.64 -9.58
CA PRO A 58 -7.78 -16.01 -9.12
C PRO A 58 -6.46 -16.49 -8.53
N SER A 59 -6.50 -17.01 -7.32
CA SER A 59 -5.31 -17.39 -6.56
C SER A 59 -5.33 -18.83 -6.08
N ILE A 60 -6.51 -19.46 -6.06
CA ILE A 60 -6.68 -20.82 -5.58
C ILE A 60 -6.50 -21.79 -6.75
N PHE A 61 -5.25 -22.19 -6.97
CA PHE A 61 -4.90 -23.22 -7.96
C PHE A 61 -4.14 -24.36 -7.31
N LYS A 62 -4.62 -25.59 -7.52
CA LYS A 62 -3.93 -26.81 -7.10
C LYS A 62 -2.99 -27.25 -8.23
N PHE A 63 -1.85 -26.57 -8.36
CA PHE A 63 -0.86 -26.93 -9.37
C PHE A 63 -0.13 -28.23 -9.00
N PRO A 64 0.28 -29.07 -9.96
CA PRO A 64 1.22 -30.17 -9.73
C PRO A 64 2.51 -29.70 -9.06
N ALA A 65 3.20 -30.57 -8.30
CA ALA A 65 4.39 -30.20 -7.52
C ALA A 65 5.49 -29.48 -8.33
N HIS A 66 5.67 -29.82 -9.61
CA HIS A 66 6.64 -29.18 -10.50
C HIS A 66 6.24 -27.76 -10.98
N LEU A 67 5.02 -27.33 -10.70
CA LEU A 67 4.47 -26.00 -11.02
C LEU A 67 4.14 -25.18 -9.75
N GLN A 68 4.25 -25.79 -8.57
CA GLN A 68 4.18 -25.08 -7.29
C GLN A 68 5.50 -24.35 -7.09
N THR A 69 5.49 -23.03 -7.22
CA THR A 69 6.62 -22.20 -6.78
C THR A 69 6.74 -22.36 -5.26
N VAL A 70 7.90 -22.80 -4.78
CA VAL A 70 8.18 -22.98 -3.35
C VAL A 70 8.20 -21.60 -2.69
N ASP A 71 7.03 -21.09 -2.32
CA ASP A 71 6.90 -19.92 -1.47
C ASP A 71 7.29 -20.35 -0.05
N MET A 72 8.57 -20.20 0.27
CA MET A 72 9.12 -20.36 1.62
C MET A 72 8.61 -19.23 2.52
N TYR A 73 7.37 -19.33 2.99
CA TYR A 73 6.91 -18.65 4.21
C TYR A 73 5.98 -19.60 4.98
N THR A 74 6.57 -20.37 5.89
CA THR A 74 5.91 -21.22 6.90
C THR A 74 5.17 -20.36 7.95
N PRO A 75 4.07 -20.84 8.57
CA PRO A 75 4.11 -21.86 9.63
C PRO A 75 3.01 -22.93 9.46
N THR A 76 3.21 -24.20 9.81
CA THR A 76 3.00 -24.69 11.18
C THR A 76 3.39 -26.18 11.24
N LEU A 77 3.95 -26.54 12.39
CA LEU A 77 4.38 -27.83 12.90
C LEU A 77 3.50 -29.03 12.51
N HIS A 78 4.10 -30.04 11.87
CA HIS A 78 3.80 -31.43 12.19
C HIS A 78 5.06 -32.28 12.01
N THR A 79 5.50 -32.88 13.12
CA THR A 79 6.63 -33.78 13.26
C THR A 79 6.44 -35.05 12.44
N CYS A 80 7.48 -35.48 11.71
CA CYS A 80 7.88 -36.88 11.56
C CYS A 80 9.28 -36.97 10.90
N THR A 81 10.28 -37.12 11.77
CA THR A 81 11.49 -37.96 11.70
C THR A 81 12.22 -38.18 10.36
N LEU A 82 13.49 -37.73 10.33
CA LEU A 82 14.53 -37.96 9.32
C LEU A 82 15.00 -39.43 9.20
N PRO A 83 15.66 -39.78 8.08
CA PRO A 83 17.02 -40.31 8.18
C PRO A 83 18.06 -39.48 7.41
N SER A 84 19.05 -39.01 8.17
CA SER A 84 20.39 -38.52 7.83
C SER A 84 20.92 -38.68 6.38
N LEU A 85 21.25 -37.56 5.72
CA LEU A 85 22.58 -37.35 5.14
C LEU A 85 22.98 -35.86 5.08
N LYS A 86 24.09 -35.59 5.77
CA LYS A 86 24.98 -34.44 5.89
C LYS A 86 24.99 -33.44 4.70
N HIS A 87 24.89 -32.14 5.04
CA HIS A 87 25.45 -30.95 4.37
C HIS A 87 25.73 -31.01 2.86
N ALA A 88 24.82 -30.48 2.04
CA ALA A 88 25.17 -29.95 0.72
C ALA A 88 25.29 -28.42 0.81
N ARG A 89 26.53 -27.92 0.86
CA ARG A 89 26.81 -26.51 0.50
C ARG A 89 26.46 -26.36 -0.98
N ILE A 90 25.42 -25.58 -1.30
CA ILE A 90 25.21 -25.16 -2.69
C ILE A 90 26.13 -23.97 -2.95
N CYS A 91 27.21 -24.26 -3.66
CA CYS A 91 28.05 -23.30 -4.36
C CYS A 91 27.24 -22.72 -5.53
N VAL A 92 26.90 -21.44 -5.51
CA VAL A 92 26.40 -20.74 -6.69
C VAL A 92 27.63 -20.11 -7.38
N PRO A 93 27.97 -20.47 -8.64
CA PRO A 93 29.07 -19.84 -9.34
C PRO A 93 28.75 -18.36 -9.55
N ALA A 94 29.72 -17.49 -9.30
CA ALA A 94 29.62 -16.03 -9.31
C ALA A 94 29.32 -15.39 -10.69
N THR A 95 28.92 -16.16 -11.70
CA THR A 95 28.70 -15.68 -13.07
C THR A 95 27.29 -15.16 -13.34
N ASN A 96 26.31 -15.43 -12.47
CA ASN A 96 24.90 -15.09 -12.72
C ASN A 96 24.37 -13.82 -12.03
N ILE A 97 25.26 -12.99 -11.47
CA ILE A 97 24.86 -11.64 -11.01
C ILE A 97 24.43 -10.77 -12.20
N LEU A 98 25.04 -10.96 -13.38
CA LEU A 98 24.71 -10.19 -14.58
C LEU A 98 23.30 -10.51 -15.10
N ILE A 99 22.86 -11.78 -15.04
CA ILE A 99 21.52 -12.19 -15.47
C ILE A 99 20.44 -11.65 -14.53
N LEU A 100 20.71 -11.64 -13.23
CA LEU A 100 19.81 -11.05 -12.23
C LEU A 100 19.69 -9.52 -12.42
N MET A 101 20.79 -8.84 -12.76
CA MET A 101 20.78 -7.42 -13.07
C MET A 101 20.10 -7.09 -14.41
N VAL A 102 20.32 -7.87 -15.47
CA VAL A 102 19.73 -7.64 -16.80
C VAL A 102 18.21 -7.84 -16.80
N LEU A 103 17.70 -8.85 -16.10
CA LEU A 103 16.25 -9.05 -15.93
C LEU A 103 15.61 -7.96 -15.05
N ALA A 104 16.33 -7.46 -14.05
CA ALA A 104 15.90 -6.32 -13.25
C ALA A 104 15.85 -5.02 -14.09
N VAL A 105 16.84 -4.77 -14.96
CA VAL A 105 16.88 -3.58 -15.83
C VAL A 105 15.76 -3.61 -16.89
N GLY A 106 15.47 -4.78 -17.49
CA GLY A 106 14.36 -4.93 -18.45
C GLY A 106 12.97 -4.68 -17.84
N CYS A 107 12.74 -5.10 -16.59
CA CYS A 107 11.50 -4.79 -15.87
C CYS A 107 11.40 -3.32 -15.44
N ILE A 108 12.53 -2.62 -15.28
CA ILE A 108 12.55 -1.20 -14.86
C ILE A 108 12.04 -0.29 -15.99
N ASP A 109 12.30 -0.59 -17.26
CA ASP A 109 11.88 0.28 -18.37
C ASP A 109 10.38 0.17 -18.71
N GLU A 110 9.75 -0.98 -18.43
CA GLU A 110 8.30 -1.15 -18.50
C GLU A 110 7.58 -0.45 -17.34
N ILE A 111 8.13 -0.50 -16.12
CA ILE A 111 7.62 0.23 -14.94
C ILE A 111 7.80 1.75 -15.09
N LYS A 112 8.90 2.19 -15.75
CA LYS A 112 9.15 3.61 -16.03
C LYS A 112 8.18 4.20 -17.06
N ASN A 113 7.43 3.43 -17.85
CA ASN A 113 6.55 4.00 -18.88
C ASN A 113 5.05 4.00 -18.54
N ASP A 114 4.67 3.59 -17.32
CA ASP A 114 3.31 3.79 -16.84
C ASP A 114 3.08 5.26 -16.46
N VAL A 115 2.60 6.03 -17.43
CA VAL A 115 2.25 7.45 -17.30
C VAL A 115 1.20 7.67 -16.20
N ALA A 116 0.31 6.71 -15.94
CA ALA A 116 -0.71 6.83 -14.91
C ALA A 116 -0.12 6.62 -13.51
N LEU A 117 0.80 5.68 -13.34
CA LEU A 117 1.58 5.52 -12.10
C LEU A 117 2.45 6.74 -11.83
N LYS A 118 3.17 7.24 -12.85
CA LYS A 118 3.96 8.48 -12.72
C LYS A 118 3.10 9.67 -12.31
N LYS A 119 1.92 9.84 -12.94
CA LYS A 119 1.00 10.93 -12.60
C LYS A 119 0.49 10.81 -11.16
N ARG A 120 0.10 9.62 -10.73
CA ARG A 120 -0.33 9.36 -9.34
C ARG A 120 0.79 9.65 -8.36
N LEU A 121 2.01 9.22 -8.65
CA LEU A 121 3.16 9.48 -7.79
C LEU A 121 3.44 10.98 -7.65
N ILE A 122 3.41 11.73 -8.75
CA ILE A 122 3.59 13.19 -8.73
C ILE A 122 2.46 13.85 -7.93
N GLN A 123 1.21 13.47 -8.18
CA GLN A 123 0.05 14.01 -7.47
C GLN A 123 0.11 13.73 -5.96
N GLU A 124 0.45 12.51 -5.56
CA GLU A 124 0.62 12.16 -4.14
C GLU A 124 1.78 12.94 -3.51
N THR A 125 2.89 13.13 -4.25
CA THR A 125 4.02 13.92 -3.76
C THR A 125 3.63 15.38 -3.55
N GLU A 126 2.93 15.98 -4.52
CA GLU A 126 2.41 17.36 -4.41
C GLU A 126 1.43 17.50 -3.24
N HIS A 127 0.56 16.50 -3.04
CA HIS A 127 -0.40 16.48 -1.95
C HIS A 127 0.28 16.40 -0.58
N VAL A 128 1.27 15.51 -0.42
CA VAL A 128 2.09 15.41 0.81
C VAL A 128 2.80 16.74 1.10
N ILE A 129 3.44 17.34 0.10
CA ILE A 129 4.11 18.65 0.26
C ILE A 129 3.11 19.73 0.69
N SER A 130 1.92 19.74 0.10
CA SER A 130 0.84 20.69 0.45
C SER A 130 0.40 20.50 1.91
N LEU A 131 0.13 19.27 2.32
CA LEU A 131 -0.29 18.95 3.68
C LEU A 131 0.80 19.27 4.72
N GLU A 132 2.06 19.02 4.40
CA GLU A 132 3.18 19.38 5.27
C GLU A 132 3.29 20.90 5.45
N ARG A 133 3.09 21.66 4.37
CA ARG A 133 3.02 23.13 4.42
C ARG A 133 1.84 23.60 5.25
N GLU A 134 0.65 23.02 5.07
CA GLU A 134 -0.53 23.38 5.85
C GLU A 134 -0.35 23.08 7.33
N LYS A 135 0.17 21.89 7.68
CA LYS A 135 0.52 21.51 9.05
C LYS A 135 1.54 22.46 9.67
N SER A 136 2.58 22.82 8.92
CA SER A 136 3.57 23.81 9.34
C SER A 136 2.94 25.19 9.57
N ASN A 137 2.07 25.64 8.67
CA ASN A 137 1.34 26.90 8.80
C ASN A 137 0.40 26.90 10.00
N SER A 138 -0.28 25.79 10.28
CA SER A 138 -1.14 25.63 11.46
C SER A 138 -0.33 25.74 12.75
N ARG A 139 0.81 25.05 12.83
CA ARG A 139 1.74 25.17 13.96
C ARG A 139 2.24 26.60 14.15
N LYS A 140 2.57 27.31 13.07
CA LYS A 140 2.97 28.73 13.14
C LYS A 140 1.84 29.63 13.63
N ARG A 141 0.59 29.41 13.23
CA ARG A 141 -0.58 30.15 13.75
C ARG A 141 -0.74 29.94 15.24
N GLU A 142 -0.67 28.69 15.69
CA GLU A 142 -0.76 28.33 17.10
C GLU A 142 0.38 28.97 17.90
N LEU A 143 1.62 28.91 17.39
CA LEU A 143 2.76 29.55 18.04
C LEU A 143 2.61 31.07 18.14
N ARG A 144 2.13 31.73 17.07
CA ARG A 144 1.85 33.17 17.12
C ARG A 144 0.78 33.51 18.15
N ALA A 145 -0.31 32.74 18.23
CA ALA A 145 -1.34 32.95 19.23
C ALA A 145 -0.79 32.77 20.66
N LYS A 146 0.04 31.73 20.87
CA LYS A 146 0.71 31.50 22.16
C LYS A 146 1.67 32.63 22.54
N ASN A 147 2.46 33.12 21.60
CA ASN A 147 3.38 34.24 21.84
C ASN A 147 2.61 35.52 22.12
N HIS A 148 1.59 35.84 21.31
CA HIS A 148 0.75 37.00 21.54
C HIS A 148 0.07 36.96 22.92
N LEU A 149 -0.44 35.80 23.34
CA LEU A 149 -1.00 35.64 24.67
C LEU A 149 0.05 35.88 25.77
N LYS A 150 1.28 35.41 25.60
CA LYS A 150 2.38 35.70 26.55
C LYS A 150 2.65 37.20 26.63
N ASP A 151 2.69 37.90 25.49
CA ASP A 151 2.93 39.34 25.42
C ASP A 151 1.81 40.12 26.15
N VAL A 152 0.54 39.76 25.91
CA VAL A 152 -0.61 40.38 26.59
C VAL A 152 -0.56 40.13 28.10
N LEU A 153 -0.26 38.91 28.54
CA LEU A 153 -0.15 38.59 29.96
C LEU A 153 0.99 39.34 30.64
N GLN A 154 2.08 39.57 29.92
CA GLN A 154 3.20 40.37 30.39
C GLN A 154 2.80 41.84 30.53
N GLU A 155 2.13 42.42 29.53
CA GLU A 155 1.66 43.81 29.57
C GLU A 155 0.67 44.06 30.72
N LEU A 156 -0.25 43.12 30.97
CA LEU A 156 -1.19 43.21 32.09
C LEU A 156 -0.48 43.21 33.44
N ARG A 157 0.60 42.43 33.56
CA ARG A 157 1.43 42.38 34.77
C ARG A 157 2.17 43.69 34.98
N GLU A 158 2.78 44.24 33.93
CA GLU A 158 3.49 45.53 33.96
C GLU A 158 2.56 46.69 34.35
N LYS A 159 1.30 46.64 33.90
CA LYS A 159 0.27 47.62 34.26
C LYS A 159 -0.39 47.36 35.62
N ASN A 160 0.02 46.33 36.37
CA ASN A 160 -0.59 45.90 37.63
C ASN A 160 -2.10 45.63 37.52
N LEU A 161 -2.58 45.18 36.36
CA LEU A 161 -3.98 44.84 36.10
C LEU A 161 -4.30 43.35 36.35
N MET A 162 -3.29 42.57 36.74
CA MET A 162 -3.45 41.16 37.12
C MET A 162 -4.00 41.03 38.54
N ASN A 163 -5.32 40.98 38.68
CA ASN A 163 -5.99 40.72 39.96
C ASN A 163 -6.19 39.20 40.22
N GLU A 164 -6.54 38.86 41.45
CA GLU A 164 -6.69 37.47 41.92
C GLU A 164 -7.80 36.72 41.16
N GLU A 165 -8.93 37.37 40.90
CA GLU A 165 -10.05 36.77 40.16
C GLU A 165 -9.64 36.40 38.72
N LEU A 166 -8.95 37.32 38.02
CA LEU A 166 -8.45 37.09 36.67
C LEU A 166 -7.41 35.97 36.64
N SER A 167 -6.53 35.93 37.66
CA SER A 167 -5.52 34.88 37.81
C SER A 167 -6.17 33.50 37.98
N GLN A 168 -7.20 33.38 38.81
CA GLN A 168 -7.96 32.14 39.00
C GLN A 168 -8.67 31.70 37.72
N ARG A 169 -9.32 32.63 37.01
CA ARG A 169 -9.98 32.33 35.72
C ARG A 169 -8.99 31.85 34.67
N LEU A 170 -7.81 32.45 34.58
CA LEU A 170 -6.75 32.04 33.65
C LEU A 170 -6.12 30.69 34.03
N GLY A 171 -6.02 30.40 35.34
CA GLY A 171 -5.53 29.12 35.85
C GLY A 171 -6.33 27.91 35.34
N PHE A 172 -7.65 28.06 35.16
CA PHE A 172 -8.51 27.03 34.56
C PHE A 172 -8.08 26.65 33.13
N TYR A 173 -7.61 27.62 32.35
CA TYR A 173 -7.17 27.40 30.96
C TYR A 173 -5.72 26.93 30.87
N ALA A 174 -4.88 27.23 31.87
CA ALA A 174 -3.48 26.81 31.91
C ALA A 174 -3.30 25.27 31.95
N GLY A 175 -4.23 24.54 32.57
CA GLY A 175 -4.21 23.07 32.62
C GLY A 175 -4.48 22.37 31.28
N LYS A 176 -5.09 23.06 30.31
CA LYS A 176 -5.43 22.52 28.98
C LYS A 176 -4.38 22.82 27.90
N MET A 177 -3.32 23.56 28.24
CA MET A 177 -2.28 24.00 27.30
C MET A 177 -0.97 23.19 27.38
N LYS A 178 -0.92 22.10 28.15
CA LYS A 178 0.24 21.20 28.27
C LYS A 178 0.24 20.11 27.21
#